data_AF-A0A4Q5QSJ1-F1
#
_entry.id   AF-A0A4Q5QSJ1-F1
#
_cell.length_a   1.000
_cell.length_b   1.000
_cell.length_c   1.000
_cell.angle_alpha   90.00
_cell.angle_beta   90.00
_cell.angle_gamma   90.00
#
_symmetry.space_group_name_H-M   'P 1'
#
loop_
_entity.id
_entity.type
_entity.pdbx_description
1 polymer ?
#
loop_
_entity_poly.entity_id
_entity_poly.type
_entity_poly.pdbx_seq_one_letter_code
_entity_poly.pdbx_strand_id
1 'polypeptide(L)'
;PIDRITFAGDGLGVHQVLFADGSGAYVSQAGETVERWSSSWQRPELWVFDLHHHLLIGDAGETMTGVAGLTGLLFLITGVVLWWRMRSRFRLRLWPASMKPGAIVHHHRDMGVFTAPLLLVSLVTGVLMVFPALGGPLLAETRAHPPKVHSVRVTPSAHDLKPLFTAAAAMFPGAELRRLQMPRKPGTPVVLRLRQSFEWTPNGRTFVYADPATLTIVAHDDPATRGTAASIREKLYPVHAAKTGGIAWKLAMTVSGIVLTLLGSLAVYGFWRTEWNISQSKRRKQKLL
;
A
#
# COMPACT_ATOMS: atom_id res chain seq x y z
N PRO A 1 -0.77 -2.98 26.18
CA PRO A 1 0.71 -3.04 26.03
C PRO A 1 1.12 -2.46 24.67
N ILE A 2 2.34 -1.92 24.54
CA ILE A 2 2.86 -1.44 23.25
C ILE A 2 3.09 -2.64 22.34
N ASP A 3 2.53 -2.57 21.14
CA ASP A 3 2.75 -3.56 20.08
C ASP A 3 3.87 -3.11 19.15
N ARG A 4 3.84 -1.83 18.76
CA ARG A 4 4.77 -1.29 17.77
C ARG A 4 5.02 0.19 17.99
N ILE A 5 6.26 0.61 17.79
CA ILE A 5 6.66 2.02 17.68
C ILE A 5 7.22 2.23 16.28
N THR A 6 6.67 3.18 15.52
CA THR A 6 7.28 3.69 14.29
C THR A 6 7.92 5.03 14.61
N PHE A 7 9.24 5.15 14.40
CA PHE A 7 9.99 6.33 14.75
C PHE A 7 9.71 7.48 13.77
N ALA A 8 10.00 8.70 14.23
CA ALA A 8 9.80 9.90 13.43
C ALA A 8 10.71 9.86 12.18
N GLY A 9 10.32 10.55 11.13
CA GLY A 9 11.14 10.69 9.93
C GLY A 9 10.62 11.77 9.02
N ASP A 10 11.15 11.82 7.81
CA ASP A 10 10.92 12.91 6.83
C ASP A 10 9.44 13.23 6.56
N GLY A 11 8.56 12.23 6.71
CA GLY A 11 7.12 12.39 6.49
C GLY A 11 6.30 12.75 7.73
N LEU A 12 6.78 12.43 8.94
CA LEU A 12 6.04 12.64 10.19
C LEU A 12 7.05 12.85 11.32
N GLY A 13 7.07 14.06 11.89
CA GLY A 13 8.00 14.48 12.94
C GLY A 13 7.74 13.92 14.33
N VAL A 14 6.72 13.06 14.47
CA VAL A 14 6.33 12.39 15.72
C VAL A 14 6.47 10.88 15.61
N HIS A 15 6.69 10.22 16.74
CA HIS A 15 6.64 8.78 16.86
C HIS A 15 5.20 8.31 16.87
N GLN A 16 4.92 7.19 16.18
CA GLN A 16 3.63 6.52 16.24
C GLN A 16 3.75 5.27 17.11
N VAL A 17 2.98 5.23 18.20
CA VAL A 17 2.84 4.07 19.07
C VAL A 17 1.50 3.40 18.77
N LEU A 18 1.53 2.10 18.50
CA LEU A 18 0.33 1.27 18.42
C LEU A 18 0.34 0.27 19.57
N PHE A 19 -0.83 0.09 20.17
CA PHE A 19 -1.05 -0.82 21.27
C PHE A 19 -1.76 -2.09 20.79
N ALA A 20 -1.63 -3.17 21.56
CA ALA A 20 -2.19 -4.47 21.21
C ALA A 20 -3.74 -4.50 21.16
N ASP A 21 -4.40 -3.53 21.80
CA ASP A 21 -5.86 -3.36 21.78
C ASP A 21 -6.38 -2.58 20.55
N GLY A 22 -5.49 -2.19 19.63
CA GLY A 22 -5.83 -1.42 18.44
C GLY A 22 -5.86 0.11 18.65
N SER A 23 -5.68 0.57 19.90
CA SER A 23 -5.48 1.99 20.19
C SER A 23 -4.09 2.45 19.73
N GLY A 24 -3.89 3.76 19.68
CA GLY A 24 -2.58 4.32 19.35
C GLY A 24 -2.38 5.73 19.87
N ALA A 25 -1.15 6.20 19.76
CA ALA A 25 -0.75 7.53 20.15
C ALA A 25 0.33 8.09 19.22
N TYR A 26 0.33 9.40 19.06
CA TYR A 26 1.49 10.14 18.60
C TYR A 26 2.24 10.70 19.78
N VAL A 27 3.56 10.54 19.73
CA VAL A 27 4.46 10.91 20.80
C VAL A 27 5.57 11.79 20.22
N SER A 28 5.87 12.90 20.87
CA SER A 28 6.98 13.78 20.49
C SER A 28 8.32 13.07 20.67
N GLN A 29 9.39 13.66 20.14
CA GLN A 29 10.75 13.12 20.35
C GLN A 29 11.19 13.17 21.82
N ALA A 30 10.56 14.01 22.63
CA ALA A 30 10.78 14.08 24.07
C ALA A 30 9.99 13.02 24.87
N GLY A 31 9.13 12.24 24.21
CA GLY A 31 8.28 11.23 24.86
C GLY A 31 6.91 11.74 25.30
N GLU A 32 6.53 12.97 24.96
CA GLU A 32 5.25 13.56 25.33
C GLU A 32 4.14 13.10 24.39
N THR A 33 2.98 12.73 24.93
CA THR A 33 1.83 12.35 24.09
C THR A 33 1.25 13.60 23.43
N VAL A 34 1.34 13.66 22.09
CA VAL A 34 0.76 14.72 21.27
C VAL A 34 -0.73 14.45 21.03
N GLU A 35 -1.07 13.20 20.75
CA GLU A 35 -2.44 12.77 20.48
C GLU A 35 -2.62 11.30 20.81
N ARG A 36 -3.81 10.90 21.24
CA ARG A 36 -4.16 9.50 21.51
C ARG A 36 -5.53 9.20 20.94
N TRP A 37 -5.68 8.01 20.34
CA TRP A 37 -6.95 7.52 19.83
C TRP A 37 -7.23 6.12 20.38
N SER A 38 -8.52 5.84 20.62
CA SER A 38 -8.97 4.53 21.11
C SER A 38 -9.29 3.55 19.98
N SER A 39 -9.49 4.05 18.76
CA SER A 39 -9.87 3.25 17.60
C SER A 39 -9.26 3.82 16.32
N SER A 40 -8.93 2.94 15.37
CA SER A 40 -8.45 3.32 14.04
C SER A 40 -9.45 4.20 13.27
N TRP A 41 -10.74 4.12 13.58
CA TRP A 41 -11.79 4.95 12.97
C TRP A 41 -11.63 6.45 13.24
N GLN A 42 -10.97 6.83 14.34
CA GLN A 42 -10.64 8.24 14.63
C GLN A 42 -9.51 8.78 13.73
N ARG A 43 -8.89 7.91 12.93
CA ARG A 43 -7.68 8.18 12.15
C ARG A 43 -7.93 7.89 10.66
N PRO A 44 -8.37 8.90 9.88
CA PRO A 44 -8.63 8.76 8.44
C PRO A 44 -7.54 8.02 7.67
N GLU A 45 -6.29 8.34 7.92
CA GLU A 45 -5.14 7.71 7.28
C GLU A 45 -5.00 6.21 7.58
N LEU A 46 -5.49 5.74 8.73
CA LEU A 46 -5.43 4.32 9.11
C LEU A 46 -6.55 3.53 8.45
N TRP A 47 -7.81 4.00 8.55
CA TRP A 47 -8.92 3.27 7.96
C TRP A 47 -9.01 3.45 6.44
N VAL A 48 -8.52 4.55 5.85
CA VAL A 48 -8.42 4.67 4.37
C VAL A 48 -7.40 3.68 3.83
N PHE A 49 -6.27 3.49 4.53
CA PHE A 49 -5.31 2.44 4.17
C PHE A 49 -5.95 1.06 4.27
N ASP A 50 -6.68 0.79 5.35
CA ASP A 50 -7.36 -0.49 5.56
C ASP A 50 -8.50 -0.74 4.57
N LEU A 51 -9.24 0.30 4.19
CA LEU A 51 -10.23 0.25 3.12
C LEU A 51 -9.58 -0.08 1.78
N HIS A 52 -8.46 0.58 1.44
CA HIS A 52 -7.78 0.36 0.18
C HIS A 52 -7.13 -1.02 0.09
N HIS A 53 -6.59 -1.53 1.20
CA HIS A 53 -5.85 -2.79 1.22
C HIS A 53 -6.74 -4.00 1.52
N HIS A 54 -7.61 -3.91 2.53
CA HIS A 54 -8.39 -5.02 3.07
C HIS A 54 -9.90 -4.83 2.93
N LEU A 55 -10.39 -3.77 2.26
CA LEU A 55 -11.82 -3.43 2.18
C LEU A 55 -12.54 -3.41 3.54
N LEU A 56 -11.80 -3.18 4.63
CA LEU A 56 -12.28 -3.25 6.02
C LEU A 56 -12.78 -4.64 6.47
N ILE A 57 -12.44 -5.71 5.74
CA ILE A 57 -12.87 -7.10 6.02
C ILE A 57 -11.68 -8.08 6.14
N GLY A 58 -10.47 -7.55 6.38
CA GLY A 58 -9.25 -8.34 6.60
C GLY A 58 -8.77 -9.11 5.37
N ASP A 59 -8.23 -10.31 5.58
CA ASP A 59 -7.59 -11.15 4.56
C ASP A 59 -8.50 -11.45 3.35
N ALA A 60 -9.81 -11.57 3.58
CA ALA A 60 -10.77 -11.75 2.49
C ALA A 60 -10.79 -10.54 1.55
N GLY A 61 -10.73 -9.33 2.11
CA GLY A 61 -10.72 -8.10 1.34
C GLY A 61 -9.37 -7.80 0.70
N GLU A 62 -8.26 -8.27 1.27
CA GLU A 62 -6.96 -8.27 0.59
C GLU A 62 -7.02 -9.10 -0.71
N THR A 63 -7.58 -10.30 -0.61
CA THR A 63 -7.77 -11.18 -1.77
C THR A 63 -8.69 -10.54 -2.81
N MET A 64 -9.82 -9.98 -2.38
CA MET A 64 -10.76 -9.28 -3.28
C MET A 64 -10.12 -8.06 -3.96
N THR A 65 -9.32 -7.28 -3.23
CA THR A 65 -8.57 -6.14 -3.76
C THR A 65 -7.57 -6.59 -4.82
N GLY A 66 -6.84 -7.68 -4.57
CA GLY A 66 -5.95 -8.29 -5.55
C GLY A 66 -6.69 -8.72 -6.82
N VAL A 67 -7.85 -9.39 -6.70
CA VAL A 67 -8.68 -9.81 -7.83
C VAL A 67 -9.25 -8.62 -8.60
N ALA A 68 -9.66 -7.55 -7.89
CA ALA A 68 -10.07 -6.29 -8.51
C ALA A 68 -8.92 -5.66 -9.31
N GLY A 69 -7.70 -5.69 -8.78
CA GLY A 69 -6.49 -5.26 -9.49
C GLY A 69 -6.22 -6.07 -10.76
N LEU A 70 -6.36 -7.40 -10.72
CA LEU A 70 -6.23 -8.28 -11.90
C LEU A 70 -7.31 -7.98 -12.95
N THR A 71 -8.55 -7.79 -12.52
CA THR A 71 -9.67 -7.39 -13.40
C THR A 71 -9.40 -6.03 -14.04
N GLY A 72 -8.85 -5.09 -13.26
CA GLY A 72 -8.39 -3.79 -13.75
C GLY A 72 -7.29 -3.90 -14.80
N LEU A 73 -6.30 -4.78 -14.62
CA LEU A 73 -5.27 -5.06 -15.63
C LEU A 73 -5.88 -5.64 -16.91
N LEU A 74 -6.82 -6.58 -16.79
CA LEU A 74 -7.54 -7.13 -17.94
C LEU A 74 -8.30 -6.03 -18.70
N PHE A 75 -9.01 -5.15 -17.98
CA PHE A 75 -9.72 -4.02 -18.58
C PHE A 75 -8.78 -3.00 -19.20
N LEU A 76 -7.61 -2.76 -18.60
CA LEU A 76 -6.61 -1.88 -19.15
C LEU A 76 -6.07 -2.42 -20.47
N ILE A 77 -5.66 -3.70 -20.51
CA ILE A 77 -5.13 -4.36 -21.70
C ILE A 77 -6.19 -4.39 -22.81
N THR A 78 -7.40 -4.84 -22.49
CA THR A 78 -8.50 -4.91 -23.48
C THR A 78 -8.90 -3.51 -23.96
N GLY A 79 -8.94 -2.51 -23.08
CA GLY A 79 -9.20 -1.12 -23.41
C GLY A 79 -8.18 -0.53 -24.39
N VAL A 80 -6.88 -0.80 -24.19
CA VAL A 80 -5.81 -0.37 -25.11
C VAL A 80 -5.96 -1.05 -26.48
N VAL A 81 -6.21 -2.37 -26.52
CA VAL A 81 -6.43 -3.13 -27.76
C VAL A 81 -7.64 -2.60 -28.54
N LEU A 82 -8.75 -2.33 -27.85
CA LEU A 82 -9.96 -1.78 -28.46
C LEU A 82 -9.77 -0.33 -28.94
N TRP A 83 -9.05 0.49 -28.18
CA TRP A 83 -8.73 1.86 -28.57
C TRP A 83 -7.90 1.91 -29.86
N TRP A 84 -6.94 0.98 -30.03
CA TRP A 84 -6.04 0.96 -31.18
C TRP A 84 -6.79 0.99 -32.52
N ARG A 85 -7.91 0.26 -32.62
CA ARG A 85 -8.78 0.22 -33.82
C ARG A 85 -9.47 1.55 -34.12
N MET A 86 -9.55 2.46 -33.15
CA MET A 86 -10.25 3.74 -33.22
C MET A 86 -9.34 4.95 -32.96
N ARG A 87 -8.01 4.77 -33.02
CA ARG A 87 -7.03 5.81 -32.67
C ARG A 87 -7.19 7.13 -33.43
N SER A 88 -7.70 7.09 -34.66
CA SER A 88 -7.96 8.29 -35.48
C SER A 88 -9.01 9.23 -34.89
N ARG A 89 -9.82 8.75 -33.95
CA ARG A 89 -10.89 9.52 -33.29
C ARG A 89 -10.51 9.95 -31.87
N PHE A 90 -9.23 9.92 -31.49
CA PHE A 90 -8.79 10.30 -30.15
C PHE A 90 -9.00 11.81 -29.91
N ARG A 91 -9.66 12.15 -28.81
CA ARG A 91 -9.78 13.52 -28.29
C ARG A 91 -9.73 13.50 -26.76
N LEU A 92 -8.57 13.87 -26.21
CA LEU A 92 -8.43 14.03 -24.77
C LEU A 92 -9.36 15.13 -24.24
N ARG A 93 -10.16 14.80 -23.23
CA ARG A 93 -11.03 15.72 -22.50
C ARG A 93 -10.97 15.38 -21.02
N LEU A 94 -10.89 16.39 -20.15
CA LEU A 94 -10.92 16.16 -18.70
C LEU A 94 -12.29 15.68 -18.23
N TRP A 95 -13.36 16.06 -18.93
CA TRP A 95 -14.75 15.68 -18.62
C TRP A 95 -15.49 15.22 -19.89
N PRO A 96 -16.48 14.31 -19.79
CA PRO A 96 -17.31 13.93 -20.94
C PRO A 96 -18.04 15.13 -21.56
N ALA A 97 -18.21 15.09 -22.88
CA ALA A 97 -18.88 16.15 -23.64
C ALA A 97 -20.34 16.41 -23.20
N SER A 98 -20.99 15.38 -22.70
CA SER A 98 -22.33 15.41 -22.10
C SER A 98 -22.49 14.17 -21.22
N MET A 99 -23.49 14.15 -20.34
CA MET A 99 -23.81 12.96 -19.52
C MET A 99 -24.61 11.90 -20.29
N LYS A 100 -24.59 11.93 -21.63
CA LYS A 100 -25.18 10.87 -22.46
C LYS A 100 -24.23 9.66 -22.50
N PRO A 101 -24.73 8.41 -22.48
CA PRO A 101 -23.88 7.22 -22.43
C PRO A 101 -22.78 7.16 -23.50
N GLY A 102 -23.09 7.52 -24.75
CA GLY A 102 -22.08 7.53 -25.82
C GLY A 102 -20.92 8.52 -25.60
N ALA A 103 -21.21 9.70 -25.03
CA ALA A 103 -20.17 10.70 -24.71
C ALA A 103 -19.30 10.26 -23.53
N ILE A 104 -19.89 9.54 -22.56
CA ILE A 104 -19.17 8.93 -21.44
C ILE A 104 -18.24 7.82 -21.94
N VAL A 105 -18.73 6.92 -22.80
CA VAL A 105 -17.90 5.83 -23.36
C VAL A 105 -16.71 6.39 -24.15
N HIS A 106 -16.93 7.45 -24.94
CA HIS A 106 -15.86 8.10 -25.68
C HIS A 106 -14.81 8.72 -24.76
N HIS A 107 -15.25 9.42 -23.71
CA HIS A 107 -14.36 9.98 -22.67
C HIS A 107 -13.59 8.87 -21.93
N HIS A 108 -14.27 7.82 -21.49
CA HIS A 108 -13.66 6.68 -20.81
C HIS A 108 -12.56 6.04 -21.65
N ARG A 109 -12.82 5.85 -22.94
CA ARG A 109 -11.87 5.29 -23.91
C ARG A 109 -10.60 6.14 -24.02
N ASP A 110 -10.75 7.44 -24.22
CA ASP A 110 -9.62 8.34 -24.49
C ASP A 110 -8.84 8.70 -23.22
N MET A 111 -9.53 8.91 -22.10
CA MET A 111 -8.89 9.11 -20.80
C MET A 111 -8.16 7.84 -20.36
N GLY A 112 -8.80 6.66 -20.54
CA GLY A 112 -8.23 5.37 -20.17
C GLY A 112 -6.90 5.07 -20.87
N VAL A 113 -6.81 5.30 -22.19
CA VAL A 113 -5.54 5.11 -22.92
C VAL A 113 -4.49 6.17 -22.55
N PHE A 114 -4.91 7.42 -22.33
CA PHE A 114 -4.00 8.51 -21.95
C PHE A 114 -3.33 8.23 -20.60
N THR A 115 -4.09 7.70 -19.63
CA THR A 115 -3.55 7.33 -18.31
C THR A 115 -3.07 5.88 -18.21
N ALA A 116 -3.12 5.11 -19.29
CA ALA A 116 -2.79 3.68 -19.26
C ALA A 116 -1.39 3.38 -18.71
N PRO A 117 -0.30 4.11 -19.06
CA PRO A 117 1.03 3.82 -18.53
C PRO A 117 1.08 3.94 -17.00
N LEU A 118 0.43 4.97 -16.46
CA LEU A 118 0.40 5.26 -15.03
C LEU A 118 -0.51 4.26 -14.28
N LEU A 119 -1.68 3.96 -14.84
CA LEU A 119 -2.57 2.91 -14.32
C LEU A 119 -1.90 1.53 -14.35
N LEU A 120 -1.11 1.23 -15.39
CA LEU A 120 -0.35 -0.01 -15.47
C LEU A 120 0.63 -0.14 -14.31
N VAL A 121 1.43 0.90 -14.03
CA VAL A 121 2.36 0.89 -12.89
C VAL A 121 1.59 0.69 -11.58
N SER A 122 0.50 1.44 -11.38
CA SER A 122 -0.33 1.34 -10.17
C SER A 122 -0.91 -0.07 -9.98
N LEU A 123 -1.53 -0.63 -11.02
CA LEU A 123 -2.20 -1.93 -10.97
C LEU A 123 -1.19 -3.08 -10.84
N VAL A 124 -0.10 -3.07 -11.61
CA VAL A 124 0.94 -4.11 -11.55
C VAL A 124 1.59 -4.12 -10.18
N THR A 125 2.00 -2.97 -9.64
CA THR A 125 2.62 -2.91 -8.32
C THR A 125 1.65 -3.36 -7.22
N GLY A 126 0.36 -2.98 -7.29
CA GLY A 126 -0.66 -3.43 -6.35
C GLY A 126 -0.88 -4.94 -6.40
N VAL A 127 -1.09 -5.50 -7.60
CA VAL A 127 -1.30 -6.93 -7.81
C VAL A 127 -0.10 -7.75 -7.35
N LEU A 128 1.13 -7.31 -7.63
CA LEU A 128 2.34 -8.03 -7.23
C LEU A 128 2.64 -7.95 -5.73
N MET A 129 2.10 -6.96 -5.01
CA MET A 129 2.17 -6.93 -3.55
C MET A 129 1.26 -7.99 -2.91
N VAL A 130 0.04 -8.15 -3.44
CA VAL A 130 -0.94 -9.12 -2.93
C VAL A 130 -0.63 -10.54 -3.42
N PHE A 131 -0.30 -10.70 -4.71
CA PHE A 131 -0.01 -11.98 -5.35
C PHE A 131 1.44 -12.03 -5.87
N PRO A 132 2.45 -12.06 -4.99
CA PRO A 132 3.85 -12.05 -5.40
C PRO A 132 4.25 -13.24 -6.28
N ALA A 133 3.51 -14.36 -6.19
CA ALA A 133 3.71 -15.53 -7.04
C ALA A 133 3.59 -15.21 -8.55
N LEU A 134 2.79 -14.20 -8.92
CA LEU A 134 2.64 -13.76 -10.31
C LEU A 134 3.91 -13.09 -10.87
N GLY A 135 4.80 -12.61 -10.00
CA GLY A 135 6.08 -12.04 -10.43
C GLY A 135 7.13 -13.10 -10.81
N GLY A 136 6.88 -14.37 -10.54
CA GLY A 136 7.78 -15.46 -10.89
C GLY A 136 9.22 -15.22 -10.42
N PRO A 137 10.24 -15.53 -11.25
CA PRO A 137 11.65 -15.33 -10.90
C PRO A 137 12.04 -13.89 -10.54
N LEU A 138 11.31 -12.89 -11.06
CA LEU A 138 11.62 -11.47 -10.80
C LEU A 138 11.35 -11.07 -9.35
N LEU A 139 10.49 -11.80 -8.64
CA LEU A 139 10.17 -11.58 -7.22
C LEU A 139 10.52 -12.78 -6.34
N ALA A 140 11.10 -13.83 -6.91
CA ALA A 140 11.52 -15.03 -6.21
C ALA A 140 12.75 -14.71 -5.34
N GLU A 141 12.50 -14.27 -4.12
CA GLU A 141 13.51 -14.13 -3.08
C GLU A 141 13.20 -15.04 -1.89
N THR A 142 14.23 -15.68 -1.35
CA THR A 142 14.16 -16.45 -0.11
C THR A 142 13.89 -15.48 1.05
N ARG A 143 12.65 -15.42 1.54
CA ARG A 143 12.32 -14.64 2.73
C ARG A 143 13.14 -15.19 3.91
N ALA A 144 13.92 -14.34 4.57
CA ALA A 144 14.42 -14.69 5.89
C ALA A 144 13.21 -14.78 6.83
N HIS A 145 13.10 -15.92 7.52
CA HIS A 145 12.13 -16.06 8.59
C HIS A 145 12.79 -15.60 9.89
N PRO A 146 12.10 -14.79 10.71
CA PRO A 146 12.62 -14.44 12.03
C PRO A 146 12.99 -15.72 12.81
N PRO A 147 14.15 -15.77 13.47
CA PRO A 147 14.52 -16.93 14.26
C PRO A 147 13.52 -17.12 15.41
N LYS A 148 13.28 -18.38 15.77
CA LYS A 148 12.59 -18.69 17.02
C LYS A 148 13.53 -18.38 18.18
N VAL A 149 13.04 -17.69 19.20
CA VAL A 149 13.78 -17.43 20.45
C VAL A 149 13.21 -18.31 21.56
N HIS A 150 14.05 -18.71 22.51
CA HIS A 150 13.66 -19.62 23.60
C HIS A 150 12.95 -18.91 24.76
N SER A 151 13.01 -17.58 24.81
CA SER A 151 12.44 -16.76 25.86
C SER A 151 10.91 -16.86 25.96
N VAL A 152 10.40 -17.24 27.14
CA VAL A 152 8.97 -17.37 27.46
C VAL A 152 8.35 -16.06 27.98
N ARG A 153 9.16 -15.08 28.41
CA ARG A 153 8.66 -13.80 28.95
C ARG A 153 8.38 -12.80 27.83
N VAL A 154 7.11 -12.38 27.73
CA VAL A 154 6.57 -11.46 26.70
C VAL A 154 6.64 -10.00 27.14
N THR A 155 7.02 -9.72 28.39
CA THR A 155 7.17 -8.35 28.87
C THR A 155 8.65 -8.02 28.91
N PRO A 156 9.15 -7.10 28.07
CA PRO A 156 10.27 -6.31 28.52
C PRO A 156 9.76 -5.62 29.79
N SER A 157 10.20 -6.08 30.96
CA SER A 157 10.48 -5.17 32.08
C SER A 157 11.11 -3.92 31.50
N ALA A 158 10.88 -2.72 32.04
CA ALA A 158 11.37 -1.44 31.53
C ALA A 158 12.91 -1.44 31.32
N HIS A 159 13.35 -2.12 30.28
CA HIS A 159 14.72 -2.45 29.96
C HIS A 159 15.15 -1.32 29.08
N ASP A 160 16.30 -0.78 29.43
CA ASP A 160 16.94 0.21 28.61
C ASP A 160 17.18 -0.38 27.21
N LEU A 161 16.52 0.20 26.20
CA LEU A 161 16.66 -0.21 24.80
C LEU A 161 17.93 0.40 24.17
N LYS A 162 18.61 1.33 24.85
CA LYS A 162 19.82 1.98 24.35
C LYS A 162 20.89 0.99 23.90
N PRO A 163 21.23 -0.08 24.65
CA PRO A 163 22.24 -1.04 24.20
C PRO A 163 21.88 -1.70 22.86
N LEU A 164 20.60 -2.08 22.67
CA LEU A 164 20.12 -2.63 21.41
C LEU A 164 20.24 -1.62 20.27
N PHE A 165 19.84 -0.36 20.50
CA PHE A 165 19.95 0.69 19.50
C PHE A 165 21.40 1.01 19.13
N THR A 166 22.30 1.10 20.12
CA THR A 166 23.73 1.33 19.91
C THR A 166 24.36 0.18 19.12
N ALA A 167 24.06 -1.07 19.49
CA ALA A 167 24.58 -2.24 18.77
C ALA A 167 24.07 -2.31 17.33
N ALA A 168 22.78 -2.01 17.10
CA ALA A 168 22.21 -1.98 15.74
C ALA A 168 22.80 -0.84 14.89
N ALA A 169 23.01 0.34 15.46
CA ALA A 169 23.65 1.47 14.78
C ALA A 169 25.12 1.20 14.43
N ALA A 170 25.84 0.45 15.28
CA ALA A 170 27.20 0.01 14.99
C ALA A 170 27.26 -1.05 13.88
N MET A 171 26.25 -1.93 13.80
CA MET A 171 26.15 -2.97 12.75
C MET A 171 25.81 -2.38 11.39
N PHE A 172 24.97 -1.34 11.33
CA PHE A 172 24.57 -0.66 10.11
C PHE A 172 24.85 0.85 10.20
N PRO A 173 26.12 1.28 10.05
CA PRO A 173 26.49 2.68 10.14
C PRO A 173 25.70 3.55 9.14
N GLY A 174 25.09 4.63 9.63
CA GLY A 174 24.30 5.55 8.82
C GLY A 174 22.88 5.09 8.49
N ALA A 175 22.46 3.90 8.93
CA ALA A 175 21.07 3.47 8.79
C ALA A 175 20.17 4.15 9.84
N GLU A 176 18.97 4.55 9.42
CA GLU A 176 17.99 5.15 10.32
C GLU A 176 17.17 4.09 11.06
N LEU A 177 17.00 4.24 12.37
CA LEU A 177 16.05 3.44 13.14
C LEU A 177 14.62 3.85 12.74
N ARG A 178 13.83 2.94 12.16
CA ARG A 178 12.49 3.27 11.64
C ARG A 178 11.35 2.66 12.45
N ARG A 179 11.52 1.46 12.99
CA ARG A 179 10.41 0.78 13.68
C ARG A 179 10.88 -0.28 14.67
N LEU A 180 10.29 -0.27 15.85
CA LEU A 180 10.44 -1.31 16.87
C LEU A 180 9.12 -2.07 17.00
N GLN A 181 9.15 -3.40 16.97
CA GLN A 181 7.98 -4.25 17.15
C GLN A 181 8.22 -5.19 18.34
N MET A 182 7.28 -5.18 19.26
CA MET A 182 7.29 -6.06 20.41
C MET A 182 6.75 -7.45 20.02
N PRO A 183 7.22 -8.52 20.67
CA PRO A 183 6.71 -9.86 20.40
C PRO A 183 5.24 -9.97 20.80
N ARG A 184 4.39 -10.43 19.87
CA ARG A 184 2.97 -10.71 20.15
C ARG A 184 2.73 -12.08 20.78
N LYS A 185 3.68 -13.01 20.60
CA LYS A 185 3.59 -14.40 21.06
C LYS A 185 4.90 -14.81 21.74
N PRO A 186 4.86 -15.69 22.76
CA PRO A 186 6.05 -16.30 23.30
C PRO A 186 6.91 -16.93 22.20
N GLY A 187 8.24 -16.83 22.35
CA GLY A 187 9.20 -17.38 21.39
C GLY A 187 9.36 -16.60 20.08
N THR A 188 8.82 -15.38 19.99
CA THR A 188 9.11 -14.44 18.89
C THR A 188 10.07 -13.34 19.34
N PRO A 189 11.01 -12.89 18.49
CA PRO A 189 11.99 -11.88 18.86
C PRO A 189 11.37 -10.47 18.87
N VAL A 190 12.03 -9.54 19.56
CA VAL A 190 11.87 -8.10 19.29
C VAL A 190 12.43 -7.82 17.89
N VAL A 191 11.69 -7.06 17.08
CA VAL A 191 12.11 -6.72 15.72
C VAL A 191 12.39 -5.23 15.62
N LEU A 192 13.64 -4.88 15.35
CA LEU A 192 14.07 -3.52 15.04
C LEU A 192 14.31 -3.41 13.53
N ARG A 193 13.58 -2.52 12.87
CA ARG A 193 13.77 -2.20 11.45
C ARG A 193 14.58 -0.93 11.30
N LEU A 194 15.54 -1.02 10.41
CA LEU A 194 16.39 0.09 9.99
C LEU A 194 16.19 0.35 8.50
N ARG A 195 16.46 1.59 8.07
CA ARG A 195 16.51 2.01 6.67
C ARG A 195 17.91 2.47 6.32
N GLN A 196 18.59 1.71 5.48
CA GLN A 196 19.83 2.13 4.83
C GLN A 196 19.53 3.11 3.68
N SER A 197 20.52 3.89 3.26
CA SER A 197 20.35 5.00 2.31
C SER A 197 19.89 4.58 0.91
N PHE A 198 20.18 3.35 0.48
CA PHE A 198 19.76 2.82 -0.83
C PHE A 198 18.31 2.27 -0.84
N GLU A 199 17.69 2.12 0.33
CA GLU A 199 16.37 1.50 0.46
C GLU A 199 15.24 2.50 0.21
N TRP A 200 14.28 2.14 -0.65
CA TRP A 200 13.18 3.03 -1.03
C TRP A 200 12.02 2.99 -0.02
N THR A 201 11.92 1.90 0.73
CA THR A 201 10.88 1.63 1.71
C THR A 201 11.08 2.54 2.91
N PRO A 202 10.09 3.38 3.27
CA PRO A 202 10.23 4.35 4.36
C PRO A 202 10.54 3.74 5.72
N ASN A 203 10.12 2.50 5.95
CA ASN A 203 10.39 1.78 7.19
C ASN A 203 11.63 0.85 7.09
N GLY A 204 12.30 0.86 5.94
CA GLY A 204 13.41 -0.01 5.59
C GLY A 204 13.09 -1.51 5.62
N ARG A 205 13.96 -2.31 5.03
CA ARG A 205 13.96 -3.77 4.97
C ARG A 205 15.26 -4.34 5.57
N THR A 206 16.03 -3.52 6.28
CA THR A 206 17.07 -4.00 7.19
C THR A 206 16.41 -4.39 8.51
N PHE A 207 16.57 -5.64 8.94
CA PHE A 207 15.97 -6.16 10.16
C PHE A 207 17.05 -6.60 11.14
N VAL A 208 16.87 -6.25 12.41
CA VAL A 208 17.64 -6.75 13.55
C VAL A 208 16.67 -7.44 14.49
N TYR A 209 16.97 -8.69 14.84
CA TYR A 209 16.17 -9.53 15.72
C TYR A 209 16.89 -9.68 17.06
N ALA A 210 16.20 -9.37 18.16
CA ALA A 210 16.75 -9.47 19.50
C ALA A 210 15.89 -10.36 20.41
N ASP A 211 16.54 -11.02 21.36
CA ASP A 211 15.84 -11.74 22.42
C ASP A 211 15.05 -10.74 23.29
N PRO A 212 13.75 -10.96 23.55
CA PRO A 212 12.92 -10.01 24.28
C PRO A 212 13.25 -9.88 25.78
N ALA A 213 13.96 -10.85 26.37
CA ALA A 213 14.34 -10.82 27.78
C ALA A 213 15.70 -10.16 27.99
N THR A 214 16.67 -10.45 27.13
CA THR A 214 18.06 -9.94 27.28
C THR A 214 18.39 -8.77 26.35
N LEU A 215 17.57 -8.53 25.32
CA LEU A 215 17.83 -7.58 24.22
C LEU A 215 19.11 -7.86 23.43
N THR A 216 19.70 -9.06 23.57
CA THR A 216 20.85 -9.47 22.76
C THR A 216 20.41 -9.76 21.34
N ILE A 217 21.14 -9.23 20.35
CA ILE A 217 20.87 -9.49 18.93
C ILE A 217 21.14 -10.97 18.64
N VAL A 218 20.12 -11.66 18.12
CA VAL A 218 20.18 -13.09 17.78
C VAL A 218 20.31 -13.33 16.28
N ALA A 219 19.88 -12.37 15.45
CA ALA A 219 20.01 -12.42 14.00
C ALA A 219 19.83 -11.03 13.37
N HIS A 220 20.20 -10.90 12.10
CA HIS A 220 19.88 -9.74 11.27
C HIS A 220 19.55 -10.21 9.83
N ASP A 221 18.86 -9.36 9.08
CA ASP A 221 18.64 -9.50 7.64
C ASP A 221 19.05 -8.20 6.95
N ASP A 222 20.09 -8.28 6.13
CA ASP A 222 20.64 -7.15 5.38
C ASP A 222 20.18 -7.20 3.91
N PRO A 223 19.37 -6.24 3.44
CA PRO A 223 18.95 -6.17 2.05
C PRO A 223 20.12 -5.92 1.09
N ALA A 224 21.27 -5.41 1.53
CA ALA A 224 22.45 -5.18 0.70
C ALA A 224 23.08 -6.49 0.20
N THR A 225 22.92 -7.58 0.97
CA THR A 225 23.43 -8.90 0.59
C THR A 225 22.42 -9.71 -0.24
N ARG A 226 21.29 -9.11 -0.63
CA ARG A 226 20.22 -9.78 -1.37
C ARG A 226 20.37 -9.56 -2.87
N GLY A 227 19.81 -10.49 -3.65
CA GLY A 227 19.81 -10.42 -5.11
C GLY A 227 18.78 -9.43 -5.68
N THR A 228 18.82 -9.27 -7.00
CA THR A 228 17.95 -8.34 -7.76
C THR A 228 16.46 -8.54 -7.49
N ALA A 229 16.00 -9.78 -7.31
CA ALA A 229 14.60 -10.08 -7.01
C ALA A 229 14.13 -9.40 -5.71
N ALA A 230 14.98 -9.36 -4.69
CA ALA A 230 14.67 -8.68 -3.44
C ALA A 230 14.61 -7.16 -3.60
N SER A 231 15.53 -6.60 -4.40
CA SER A 231 15.54 -5.18 -4.75
C SER A 231 14.28 -4.77 -5.51
N ILE A 232 13.80 -5.60 -6.45
CA ILE A 232 12.55 -5.33 -7.19
C ILE A 232 11.35 -5.41 -6.25
N ARG A 233 11.25 -6.47 -5.44
CA ARG A 233 10.12 -6.66 -4.50
C ARG A 233 10.01 -5.52 -3.49
N GLU A 234 11.14 -5.03 -3.00
CA GLU A 234 11.21 -3.88 -2.11
C GLU A 234 10.61 -2.61 -2.72
N LYS A 235 10.82 -2.38 -4.01
CA LYS A 235 10.36 -1.17 -4.73
C LYS A 235 8.86 -1.14 -5.01
N LEU A 236 8.17 -2.28 -4.95
CA LEU A 236 6.73 -2.35 -5.25
C LEU A 236 5.92 -1.39 -4.37
N TYR A 237 6.13 -1.43 -3.05
CA TYR A 237 5.39 -0.59 -2.11
C TYR A 237 5.71 0.91 -2.26
N PRO A 238 6.98 1.35 -2.29
CA PRO A 238 7.31 2.77 -2.42
C PRO A 238 6.83 3.39 -3.73
N VAL A 239 6.88 2.64 -4.83
CA VAL A 239 6.37 3.08 -6.13
C VAL A 239 4.85 3.21 -6.07
N HIS A 240 4.15 2.18 -5.59
CA HIS A 240 2.68 2.16 -5.51
C HIS A 240 2.12 3.26 -4.59
N ALA A 241 2.68 3.37 -3.37
CA ALA A 241 2.23 4.32 -2.36
C ALA A 241 2.83 5.72 -2.52
N ALA A 242 3.53 5.98 -3.63
CA ALA A 242 4.25 7.22 -3.93
C ALA A 242 5.11 7.74 -2.77
N LYS A 243 5.81 6.82 -2.11
CA LYS A 243 6.78 7.14 -1.05
C LYS A 243 8.16 7.47 -1.61
N THR A 244 8.39 7.20 -2.89
CA THR A 244 9.57 7.60 -3.66
C THR A 244 9.18 8.56 -4.80
N GLY A 245 10.16 9.07 -5.57
CA GLY A 245 9.93 9.87 -6.78
C GLY A 245 9.50 11.33 -6.54
N GLY A 246 9.56 11.79 -5.28
CA GLY A 246 9.28 13.19 -4.91
C GLY A 246 7.83 13.62 -5.16
N ILE A 247 7.61 14.94 -5.23
CA ILE A 247 6.26 15.51 -5.39
C ILE A 247 5.64 15.18 -6.76
N ALA A 248 6.45 15.12 -7.82
CA ALA A 248 5.97 14.81 -9.16
C ALA A 248 5.32 13.41 -9.23
N TRP A 249 5.98 12.40 -8.66
CA TRP A 249 5.42 11.04 -8.62
C TRP A 249 4.21 10.93 -7.69
N LYS A 250 4.21 11.63 -6.55
CA LYS A 250 3.03 11.75 -5.68
C LYS A 250 1.83 12.30 -6.43
N LEU A 251 2.00 13.41 -7.15
CA LEU A 251 0.94 14.00 -7.96
C LEU A 251 0.49 13.06 -9.08
N ALA A 252 1.42 12.38 -9.75
CA ALA A 252 1.08 11.40 -10.78
C ALA A 252 0.22 10.27 -10.18
N MET A 253 0.63 9.64 -9.08
CA MET A 253 -0.14 8.58 -8.44
C MET A 253 -1.49 9.07 -7.87
N THR A 254 -1.57 10.32 -7.40
CA THR A 254 -2.86 10.93 -7.03
C THR A 254 -3.78 11.07 -8.25
N VAL A 255 -3.26 11.56 -9.38
CA VAL A 255 -4.02 11.64 -10.64
C VAL A 255 -4.47 10.25 -11.09
N SER A 256 -3.61 9.22 -10.93
CA SER A 256 -3.96 7.83 -11.23
C SER A 256 -5.22 7.39 -10.47
N GLY A 257 -5.26 7.61 -9.16
CA GLY A 257 -6.40 7.28 -8.32
C GLY A 257 -7.67 8.06 -8.69
N ILE A 258 -7.55 9.38 -8.90
CA ILE A 258 -8.68 10.23 -9.31
C ILE A 258 -9.25 9.77 -10.65
N VAL A 259 -8.39 9.48 -11.63
CA VAL A 259 -8.82 9.02 -12.95
C VAL A 259 -9.45 7.63 -12.87
N LEU A 260 -8.89 6.71 -12.09
CA LEU A 260 -9.50 5.39 -11.90
C LEU A 260 -10.90 5.51 -11.28
N THR A 261 -11.08 6.34 -10.25
CA THR A 261 -12.39 6.64 -9.66
C THR A 261 -13.33 7.25 -10.70
N LEU A 262 -12.89 8.25 -11.46
CA LEU A 262 -13.68 8.89 -12.50
C LEU A 262 -14.13 7.89 -13.57
N LEU A 263 -13.21 7.08 -14.09
CA LEU A 263 -13.50 6.06 -15.11
C LEU A 263 -14.52 5.04 -14.61
N GLY A 264 -14.35 4.56 -13.37
CA GLY A 264 -15.27 3.61 -12.74
C GLY A 264 -16.66 4.20 -12.48
N SER A 265 -16.73 5.37 -11.83
CA SER A 265 -18.00 6.02 -11.51
C SER A 265 -18.78 6.41 -12.76
N LEU A 266 -18.12 6.94 -13.79
CA LEU A 266 -18.77 7.28 -15.06
C LEU A 266 -19.24 6.04 -15.82
N ALA A 267 -18.47 4.94 -15.80
CA ALA A 267 -18.89 3.68 -16.42
C ALA A 267 -20.16 3.13 -15.75
N VAL A 268 -20.20 3.09 -14.41
CA VAL A 268 -21.37 2.66 -13.64
C VAL A 268 -22.58 3.54 -13.95
N TYR A 269 -22.41 4.87 -13.89
CA TYR A 269 -23.49 5.80 -14.22
C TYR A 269 -23.99 5.62 -15.67
N GLY A 270 -23.08 5.54 -16.64
CA GLY A 270 -23.40 5.37 -18.06
C GLY A 270 -24.17 4.08 -18.34
N PHE A 271 -23.80 2.99 -17.67
CA PHE A 271 -24.50 1.70 -17.74
C PHE A 271 -25.95 1.83 -17.26
N TRP A 272 -26.16 2.31 -16.03
CA TRP A 272 -27.51 2.43 -15.45
C TRP A 272 -28.40 3.43 -16.20
N ARG A 273 -27.82 4.50 -16.76
CA ARG A 273 -28.55 5.42 -17.64
C ARG A 273 -28.98 4.78 -18.94
N THR A 274 -28.16 3.88 -19.49
CA THR A 274 -28.50 3.13 -20.70
C THR A 274 -29.67 2.19 -20.43
N GLU A 275 -29.59 1.40 -19.35
CA GLU A 275 -30.68 0.51 -18.92
C GLU A 275 -31.98 1.27 -18.65
N TRP A 276 -31.90 2.41 -17.96
CA TRP A 276 -33.05 3.26 -17.72
C TRP A 276 -33.70 3.71 -19.04
N ASN A 277 -32.90 4.20 -19.99
CA ASN A 277 -33.40 4.67 -21.29
C ASN A 277 -34.06 3.53 -22.10
N ILE A 278 -33.46 2.33 -22.09
CA ILE A 278 -34.02 1.14 -22.73
C ILE A 278 -35.38 0.80 -22.11
N SER A 279 -35.48 0.81 -20.77
CA SER A 279 -36.73 0.50 -20.07
C SER A 279 -37.85 1.49 -20.39
N GLN A 280 -37.54 2.80 -20.45
CA GLN A 280 -38.49 3.86 -20.78
C GLN A 280 -38.96 3.76 -22.23
N SER A 281 -38.05 3.43 -23.15
CA SER A 281 -38.42 3.21 -24.55
C SER A 281 -39.37 2.01 -24.71
N LYS A 282 -39.15 0.91 -23.98
CA LYS A 282 -40.05 -0.25 -24.01
C LYS A 282 -41.44 0.10 -23.48
N ARG A 283 -41.51 0.82 -22.34
CA ARG A 283 -42.78 1.27 -21.75
C ARG A 283 -43.58 2.20 -22.65
N ARG A 284 -42.90 3.13 -23.37
CA ARG A 284 -43.57 4.02 -24.33
C ARG A 284 -44.16 3.25 -25.51
N LYS A 285 -43.45 2.25 -26.04
CA LYS A 285 -43.96 1.39 -27.12
C LYS A 285 -45.18 0.58 -26.68
N GLN A 286 -45.19 0.08 -25.44
CA GLN A 286 -46.34 -0.63 -24.87
C GLN A 286 -47.58 0.24 -24.65
N LYS A 287 -47.43 1.56 -24.45
CA LYS A 287 -48.56 2.50 -24.32
C LYS A 287 -49.16 2.94 -25.67
N LEU A 288 -48.48 2.66 -26.77
CA LEU A 288 -48.89 3.02 -28.13
C LEU A 288 -49.54 1.83 -28.87
N LEU A 289 -49.54 0.65 -28.25
CA LEU A 289 -50.23 -0.57 -28.69
C LEU A 289 -51.48 -0.74 -27.83
#